data_AF-A0A8S4C2H4-F1
#
_entry.id   AF-A0A8S4C2H4-F1
#
_cell.length_a   1.000
_cell.length_b   1.000
_cell.length_c   1.000
_cell.angle_alpha   90.00
_cell.angle_beta   90.00
_cell.angle_gamma   90.00
#
_symmetry.space_group_name_H-M   'P 1'
#
loop_
_entity.id
_entity.type
_entity.pdbx_description
1 polymer ?
#
loop_
_entity_poly.entity_id
_entity_poly.type
_entity_poly.pdbx_seq_one_letter_code
_entity_poly.pdbx_strand_id
1 'polypeptide(L)'
;VEKESFIEDDLKRKYSDIIYSLGTKDNKEAFVYVLIEAQSTCDCWIALRLWKYVERHAKEKDRLPLICTLLIYNGSEVYSAPRSLWELFARSDQAKK
;
A
#
# COMPACT_ATOMS: atom_id res chain seq x y z
N VAL A 1 -10.85 -7.69 -14.49
CA VAL A 1 -9.92 -8.12 -13.41
C VAL A 1 -8.86 -8.97 -14.07
N GLU A 2 -7.80 -8.34 -14.56
CA GLU A 2 -6.65 -9.08 -15.08
C GLU A 2 -5.84 -9.64 -13.92
N LYS A 3 -5.43 -10.89 -14.07
CA LYS A 3 -4.84 -11.72 -13.02
C LYS A 3 -3.40 -12.01 -13.45
N GLU A 4 -2.52 -11.02 -13.35
CA GLU A 4 -1.09 -11.27 -13.57
C GLU A 4 -0.51 -11.96 -12.34
N SER A 5 -0.38 -13.27 -12.48
CA SER A 5 0.23 -14.19 -11.54
C SER A 5 1.75 -14.11 -11.63
N PHE A 6 2.37 -13.15 -10.95
CA PHE A 6 3.78 -13.24 -10.55
C PHE A 6 4.00 -12.62 -9.17
N ILE A 7 3.29 -13.17 -8.18
CA ILE A 7 3.43 -12.78 -6.78
C ILE A 7 3.80 -14.07 -6.03
N GLU A 8 4.98 -14.06 -5.41
CA GLU A 8 5.47 -15.08 -4.49
C GLU A 8 4.33 -15.59 -3.60
N ASP A 9 4.18 -16.92 -3.49
CA ASP A 9 3.03 -17.56 -2.83
C ASP A 9 2.87 -17.16 -1.35
N ASP A 10 3.92 -16.63 -0.70
CA ASP A 10 3.87 -16.08 0.66
C ASP A 10 3.08 -14.77 0.77
N LEU A 11 2.99 -13.98 -0.31
CA LEU A 11 2.26 -12.71 -0.32
C LEU A 11 0.76 -12.90 -0.59
N LYS A 12 0.35 -13.93 -1.32
CA LYS A 12 -1.07 -14.14 -1.68
C LYS A 12 -2.02 -14.28 -0.49
N ARG A 13 -1.53 -14.62 0.70
CA ARG A 13 -2.40 -14.83 1.87
C ARG A 13 -2.78 -13.55 2.63
N LYS A 14 -2.19 -12.38 2.32
CA LYS A 14 -2.41 -11.15 3.12
C LYS A 14 -2.87 -9.91 2.37
N TYR A 15 -2.81 -9.89 1.03
CA TYR A 15 -3.10 -8.68 0.26
C TYR A 15 -4.20 -8.90 -0.77
N SER A 16 -5.16 -7.99 -0.79
CA SER A 16 -6.13 -7.87 -1.88
C SER A 16 -5.71 -6.69 -2.75
N ASP A 17 -5.00 -6.95 -3.83
CA ASP A 17 -4.70 -5.96 -4.86
C ASP A 17 -5.95 -5.77 -5.74
N ILE A 18 -6.59 -4.61 -5.62
CA ILE A 18 -7.76 -4.26 -6.43
C ILE A 18 -7.35 -3.17 -7.42
N ILE A 19 -7.54 -3.42 -8.71
CA ILE A 19 -7.33 -2.42 -9.76
C ILE A 19 -8.70 -1.89 -10.16
N TYR A 20 -8.89 -0.58 -10.02
CA TYR A 20 -10.11 0.12 -10.43
C TYR A 20 -9.83 1.01 -11.64
N SER A 21 -10.59 0.83 -12.72
CA SER A 21 -10.55 1.74 -13.87
C SER A 21 -11.59 2.84 -13.71
N LEU A 22 -11.20 4.08 -13.98
CA LEU A 22 -12.03 5.27 -13.90
C LEU A 22 -11.96 6.02 -15.22
N GLY A 23 -13.11 6.44 -15.75
CA GLY A 23 -13.16 7.38 -16.86
C GLY A 23 -12.80 8.78 -16.37
N THR A 24 -11.81 9.40 -16.98
CA THR A 24 -11.44 10.78 -16.69
C THR A 24 -12.29 11.77 -17.48
N LYS A 25 -12.31 13.05 -17.06
CA LYS A 25 -13.05 14.12 -17.77
C LYS A 25 -12.57 14.34 -19.21
N ASP A 26 -11.34 13.94 -19.52
CA ASP A 26 -10.75 13.98 -20.86
C ASP A 26 -10.93 12.66 -21.64
N ASN A 27 -11.88 11.80 -21.27
CA ASN A 27 -12.18 10.52 -21.91
C ASN A 27 -10.99 9.55 -21.98
N LYS A 28 -10.06 9.63 -21.03
CA LYS A 28 -8.99 8.66 -20.86
C LYS A 28 -9.34 7.70 -19.74
N GLU A 29 -8.78 6.50 -19.81
CA GLU A 29 -8.84 5.56 -18.69
C GLU A 29 -7.73 5.90 -17.69
N ALA A 30 -8.12 6.11 -16.44
CA ALA A 30 -7.20 6.18 -15.31
C ALA A 30 -7.36 4.91 -14.46
N PHE A 31 -6.24 4.42 -13.94
CA PHE A 31 -6.23 3.25 -13.06
C PHE A 31 -5.84 3.67 -11.64
N VAL A 32 -6.59 3.17 -10.66
CA VAL A 32 -6.29 3.31 -9.24
C VAL A 32 -6.00 1.93 -8.69
N TYR A 33 -4.82 1.76 -8.13
CA TYR A 33 -4.41 0.54 -7.43
C TYR A 33 -4.77 0.71 -5.97
N VAL A 34 -5.60 -0.16 -5.44
CA VAL A 34 -5.95 -0.19 -4.02
C VAL A 34 -5.30 -1.41 -3.40
N LEU A 35 -4.33 -1.16 -2.53
CA LEU A 35 -3.66 -2.19 -1.73
C LEU A 35 -4.36 -2.25 -0.38
N ILE A 36 -5.05 -3.36 -0.09
CA ILE A 36 -5.68 -3.56 1.21
C ILE A 36 -4.90 -4.60 2.01
N GLU A 37 -4.45 -4.23 3.20
CA GLU A 37 -3.89 -5.17 4.17
C GLU A 37 -4.74 -5.18 5.45
N ALA A 38 -5.06 -6.39 5.93
CA ALA A 38 -5.80 -6.58 7.17
C ALA A 38 -4.89 -7.20 8.24
N GLN A 39 -4.84 -6.58 9.43
CA GLN A 39 -4.04 -7.08 10.55
C GLN A 39 -4.80 -7.01 11.88
N SER A 40 -4.55 -7.98 12.76
CA SER A 40 -5.12 -8.03 14.11
C SER A 40 -4.13 -7.63 15.20
N THR A 41 -2.90 -7.28 14.81
CA THR A 41 -1.83 -6.85 15.72
C THR A 41 -1.24 -5.53 15.25
N CYS A 42 -0.68 -4.76 16.18
CA CYS A 42 0.05 -3.53 15.86
C CYS A 42 1.45 -3.88 15.38
N ASP A 43 1.65 -3.98 14.07
CA ASP A 43 2.95 -4.16 13.46
C ASP A 43 3.65 -2.82 13.23
N CYS A 44 4.74 -2.55 13.95
CA CYS A 44 5.48 -1.29 13.80
C CYS A 44 6.09 -1.10 12.41
N TRP A 45 6.26 -2.16 11.62
CA TRP A 45 6.85 -2.10 10.28
C TRP A 45 5.83 -1.98 9.16
N ILE A 46 4.53 -1.85 9.47
CA ILE A 46 3.47 -1.80 8.45
C ILE A 46 3.65 -0.65 7.45
N ALA A 47 4.08 0.53 7.91
CA ALA A 47 4.35 1.66 7.04
C ALA A 47 5.48 1.37 6.03
N LEU A 48 6.54 0.67 6.45
CA LEU A 48 7.63 0.27 5.55
C LEU A 48 7.17 -0.81 4.56
N ARG A 49 6.36 -1.74 5.04
CA ARG A 49 5.78 -2.82 4.24
C ARG A 49 4.93 -2.26 3.10
N LEU A 50 3.99 -1.37 3.41
CA LEU A 50 3.17 -0.65 2.43
C LEU A 50 4.04 0.16 1.45
N TRP A 51 5.10 0.80 1.92
CA TRP A 51 6.02 1.54 1.04
C TRP A 51 6.76 0.64 0.05
N LYS A 52 7.22 -0.56 0.47
CA LYS A 52 7.85 -1.54 -0.42
C LYS A 52 6.92 -2.00 -1.54
N TYR A 53 5.61 -2.08 -1.28
CA TYR A 53 4.63 -2.37 -2.35
C TYR A 53 4.58 -1.26 -3.39
N VAL A 54 4.56 0.00 -2.95
CA VAL A 54 4.59 1.16 -3.86
C VAL A 54 5.89 1.17 -4.66
N GLU A 55 7.04 0.94 -4.02
CA GLU A 55 8.35 0.88 -4.67
C GLU A 55 8.42 -0.21 -5.74
N ARG A 56 7.85 -1.40 -5.46
CA ARG A 56 7.79 -2.49 -6.45
C ARG A 56 7.01 -2.09 -7.69
N HIS A 57 5.81 -1.52 -7.53
CA HIS A 57 5.01 -1.05 -8.66
C HIS A 57 5.69 0.08 -9.43
N ALA A 58 6.50 0.91 -8.75
CA ALA A 58 7.31 1.93 -9.39
C ALA A 58 8.43 1.36 -10.29
N LYS A 59 8.96 0.16 -9.97
CA LYS A 59 10.00 -0.51 -10.76
C LYS A 59 9.44 -1.20 -12.00
N GLU A 60 8.20 -1.64 -11.95
CA GLU A 60 7.55 -2.39 -13.05
C GLU A 60 6.91 -1.47 -14.11
N LYS A 61 6.81 -0.15 -13.86
CA LYS A 61 6.14 0.82 -14.75
C LYS A 61 7.01 2.06 -14.96
N ASP A 62 6.96 2.64 -16.17
CA ASP A 62 7.65 3.91 -16.49
C ASP A 62 7.18 5.11 -15.66
N ARG A 63 5.99 5.02 -15.06
CA ARG A 63 5.40 6.05 -14.20
C ARG A 63 4.70 5.41 -13.03
N LEU A 64 4.81 6.04 -11.86
CA LEU A 64 4.11 5.58 -10.66
C LEU A 64 2.60 5.71 -10.86
N PRO A 65 1.84 4.60 -10.85
CA PRO A 65 0.38 4.68 -10.91
C PRO A 65 -0.17 5.30 -9.62
N LEU A 66 -1.44 5.72 -9.63
CA LEU A 66 -2.08 6.17 -8.39
C LEU A 66 -2.32 4.94 -7.49
N ILE A 67 -1.55 4.84 -6.40
CA ILE A 67 -1.65 3.74 -5.44
C ILE A 67 -2.25 4.27 -4.13
N CYS A 68 -3.37 3.69 -3.72
CA CYS A 68 -4.04 3.92 -2.45
C CYS A 68 -3.81 2.72 -1.53
N THR A 69 -3.08 2.92 -0.44
CA THR A 69 -2.85 1.87 0.56
C THR A 69 -3.85 1.99 1.70
N LEU A 70 -4.60 0.94 1.98
CA LEU A 70 -5.57 0.83 3.05
C LEU A 70 -5.14 -0.23 4.05
N LEU A 71 -4.98 0.16 5.31
CA LEU A 71 -4.74 -0.76 6.42
C LEU A 71 -6.04 -0.92 7.23
N ILE A 72 -6.52 -2.15 7.32
CA ILE A 72 -7.65 -2.52 8.17
C ILE A 72 -7.09 -3.17 9.43
N TYR A 73 -7.27 -2.49 10.56
CA TYR A 73 -6.88 -3.03 11.86
C TYR A 73 -8.10 -3.57 12.61
N ASN A 74 -8.05 -4.84 12.99
CA ASN A 74 -9.06 -5.51 13.81
C ASN A 74 -8.39 -6.30 14.94
N GLY A 75 -7.70 -5.58 15.82
CA GLY A 75 -7.05 -6.15 17.00
C GLY A 75 -7.76 -5.77 18.30
N SER A 76 -7.41 -6.46 19.38
CA SER A 76 -7.94 -6.18 20.73
C SER A 76 -7.35 -4.92 21.36
N GLU A 77 -6.13 -4.54 20.97
CA GLU A 77 -5.41 -3.39 21.52
C GLU A 77 -5.73 -2.10 20.76
N VAL A 78 -5.49 -0.94 21.40
CA VAL A 78 -5.53 0.35 20.69
C VAL A 78 -4.40 0.41 19.67
N TYR A 79 -4.72 0.81 18.43
CA TYR A 79 -3.74 0.90 17.37
C TYR A 79 -2.64 1.92 17.69
N SER A 80 -1.40 1.44 17.80
CA SER A 80 -0.23 2.23 18.23
C SER A 80 0.94 2.22 17.23
N ALA A 81 0.81 1.50 16.11
CA ALA A 81 1.87 1.44 15.11
C ALA A 81 1.96 2.72 14.25
N PRO A 82 3.14 3.04 13.68
CA PRO A 82 3.32 4.15 12.74
C PRO A 82 2.37 4.10 11.55
N ARG A 83 1.79 5.24 11.19
CA ARG A 83 0.85 5.38 10.05
C ARG A 83 1.49 5.95 8.79
N SER A 84 2.71 6.45 8.91
CA SER A 84 3.47 6.99 7.79
C SER A 84 4.92 6.51 7.85
N LEU A 85 5.59 6.48 6.70
CA LEU A 85 7.01 6.13 6.62
C LEU A 85 7.86 7.03 7.54
N TRP A 86 7.47 8.30 7.65
CA TRP A 86 8.17 9.30 8.44
C TRP A 86 8.17 9.03 9.95
N GLU A 87 7.11 8.39 10.45
CA GLU A 87 6.99 8.02 11.87
C GLU A 87 7.90 6.85 12.28
N LEU A 88 8.52 6.16 11.31
CA LEU A 88 9.50 5.10 11.58
C LEU A 88 10.86 5.67 12.01
N PHE A 89 11.16 6.92 11.68
CA PHE A 89 12.45 7.53 12.00
C PHE A 89 12.48 8.03 13.44
N ALA A 90 13.63 7.89 14.10
CA ALA A 90 13.83 8.38 15.48
C ALA A 90 13.53 9.88 15.63
N ARG A 91 13.66 10.66 14.55
CA ARG A 91 13.34 12.08 14.47
C ARG A 91 12.40 12.34 13.29
N SER A 92 11.13 12.01 13.48
CA SER A 92 10.10 12.12 12.44
C SER A 92 9.85 13.56 11.96
N ASP A 93 10.18 14.56 12.79
CA ASP A 93 10.14 15.99 12.48
C ASP A 93 11.15 16.41 11.42
N GLN A 94 12.33 15.78 11.42
CA GLN A 94 13.39 16.06 10.45
C GLN A 94 13.22 15.26 9.16
N ALA A 95 12.60 14.08 9.24
CA ALA A 95 12.44 13.19 8.08
C ALA A 95 11.47 13.71 7.02
N LYS A 96 10.57 14.64 7.37
CA LYS A 96 9.59 15.23 6.43
C LYS A 96 10.14 16.39 5.60
N LYS A 97 11.35 16.87 5.88
CA LYS A 97 11.97 18.05 5.24
C LYS A 97 12.79 17.69 4.02
#